data_AF-D3DIC4-F1
#
_entry.id   AF-D3DIC4-F1
#
_cell.length_a   1.000
_cell.length_b   1.000
_cell.length_c   1.000
_cell.angle_alpha   90.00
_cell.angle_beta   90.00
_cell.angle_gamma   90.00
#
_symmetry.space_group_name_H-M   'P 1'
#
loop_
_entity.id
_entity.type
_entity.pdbx_description
1 polymer ?
#
loop_
_entity_poly.entity_id
_entity_poly.type
_entity_poly.pdbx_seq_one_letter_code
_entity_poly.pdbx_strand_id
1 'polypeptide(L)'
;MNKVIIGILFMVGFSIADKLYFLDVYGTDCEMCPVAVRKGLLRLRGIKDVKASDIDFEKNITKFITLSDDGLRPDDILESVKETGKIVGKPYRGKITGVKDIK
;
A
#
# COMPACT_ATOMS: atom_id res chain seq x y z
N MET A 1 34.98 -33.28 25.05
CA MET A 1 33.54 -33.31 25.41
C MET A 1 32.96 -31.94 25.05
N ASN A 2 32.32 -31.79 23.89
CA ASN A 2 30.85 -31.89 23.70
C ASN A 2 30.12 -30.78 24.49
N LYS A 3 29.34 -29.84 23.92
CA LYS A 3 28.52 -29.86 22.69
C LYS A 3 28.28 -28.43 22.17
N VAL A 4 28.31 -28.28 20.86
CA VAL A 4 27.81 -27.13 20.10
C VAL A 4 26.30 -27.01 20.35
N ILE A 5 25.83 -25.89 20.91
CA ILE A 5 24.41 -25.60 21.04
C ILE A 5 23.95 -24.94 19.74
N ILE A 6 23.43 -25.78 18.86
CA ILE A 6 22.68 -25.42 17.66
C ILE A 6 21.36 -24.78 18.14
N GLY A 7 21.34 -23.46 18.15
CA GLY A 7 20.15 -22.65 18.43
C GLY A 7 19.24 -22.63 17.20
N ILE A 8 18.19 -23.44 17.29
CA ILE A 8 17.11 -23.69 16.35
C ILE A 8 16.71 -22.45 15.52
N LEU A 9 16.84 -22.61 14.20
CA LEU A 9 16.27 -21.81 13.13
C LEU A 9 14.73 -21.82 13.28
N PHE A 10 14.15 -20.78 13.88
CA PHE A 10 12.70 -20.55 13.90
C PHE A 10 12.26 -20.07 12.51
N MET A 11 12.17 -21.02 11.58
CA MET A 11 11.57 -20.81 10.27
C MET A 11 10.04 -20.90 10.44
N VAL A 12 9.45 -19.88 11.07
CA VAL A 12 8.00 -19.70 11.08
C VAL A 12 7.59 -19.38 9.64
N GLY A 13 7.11 -20.39 8.94
CA GLY A 13 6.38 -20.23 7.69
C GLY A 13 5.09 -19.46 7.98
N PHE A 14 5.18 -18.13 7.99
CA PHE A 14 4.01 -17.29 7.75
C PHE A 14 3.54 -17.63 6.34
N SER A 15 2.45 -18.40 6.23
CA SER A 15 1.61 -18.31 5.04
C SER A 15 1.02 -16.92 5.06
N ILE A 16 1.74 -15.97 4.46
CA ILE A 16 1.31 -14.60 4.27
C ILE A 16 0.08 -14.68 3.36
N ALA A 17 -1.12 -14.45 3.90
CA ALA A 17 -2.30 -14.33 3.06
C ALA A 17 -2.26 -12.94 2.42
N ASP A 18 -2.23 -12.88 1.09
CA ASP A 18 -2.15 -11.59 0.42
C ASP A 18 -3.49 -10.87 0.46
N LYS A 19 -3.48 -9.54 0.46
CA LYS A 19 -4.69 -8.71 0.46
C LYS A 19 -4.68 -7.72 -0.69
N LEU A 20 -5.85 -7.52 -1.29
CA LEU A 20 -6.13 -6.43 -2.21
C LEU A 20 -6.92 -5.36 -1.50
N TYR A 21 -6.38 -4.15 -1.51
CA TYR A 21 -7.07 -2.94 -1.11
C TYR A 21 -7.52 -2.17 -2.35
N PHE A 22 -8.80 -1.82 -2.38
CA PHE A 22 -9.37 -0.90 -3.35
C PHE A 22 -9.39 0.48 -2.71
N LEU A 23 -8.73 1.44 -3.34
CA LEU A 23 -8.41 2.73 -2.75
C LEU A 23 -8.78 3.86 -3.70
N ASP A 24 -9.64 4.76 -3.27
CA ASP A 24 -9.87 6.04 -3.94
C ASP A 24 -8.94 7.10 -3.34
N VAL A 25 -8.22 7.82 -4.19
CA VAL A 25 -7.35 8.94 -3.78
C VAL A 25 -7.83 10.22 -4.42
N TYR A 26 -8.28 11.14 -3.57
CA TYR A 26 -8.75 12.47 -3.95
C TYR A 26 -7.58 13.46 -4.01
N GLY A 27 -7.73 14.52 -4.81
CA GLY A 27 -6.73 15.58 -5.00
C GLY A 27 -5.71 15.27 -6.08
N THR A 28 -5.94 14.25 -6.92
CA THR A 28 -5.08 13.90 -8.05
C THR A 28 -5.53 14.62 -9.32
N ASP A 29 -5.14 15.88 -9.44
CA ASP A 29 -5.52 16.84 -10.50
C ASP A 29 -4.49 16.96 -11.63
N CYS A 30 -3.42 16.16 -11.58
CA CYS A 30 -2.27 16.30 -12.49
C CYS A 30 -1.79 14.94 -12.99
N GLU A 31 -1.21 14.89 -14.20
CA GLU A 31 -0.75 13.64 -14.82
C GLU A 31 0.28 12.87 -13.97
N MET A 32 1.12 13.61 -13.23
CA MET A 32 2.14 13.04 -12.34
C MET A 32 1.60 12.66 -10.96
N CYS A 33 0.38 13.09 -10.61
CA CYS A 33 -0.21 12.86 -9.29
C CYS A 33 -0.45 11.36 -9.01
N PRO A 34 -1.03 10.57 -9.94
CA PRO A 34 -1.13 9.13 -9.78
C PRO A 34 0.21 8.43 -9.58
N VAL A 35 1.25 8.89 -10.29
CA VAL A 35 2.60 8.34 -10.20
C VAL A 35 3.22 8.60 -8.82
N ALA A 36 3.02 9.81 -8.28
CA ALA A 36 3.48 10.17 -6.95
C ALA A 36 2.82 9.28 -5.88
N VAL A 37 1.50 9.14 -5.92
CA VAL A 37 0.73 8.29 -5.00
C VAL A 37 1.21 6.84 -5.08
N ARG A 38 1.35 6.29 -6.30
CA ARG A 38 1.87 4.93 -6.51
C ARG A 38 3.25 4.75 -5.88
N LYS A 39 4.18 5.68 -6.12
CA LYS A 39 5.53 5.62 -5.55
C LYS A 39 5.53 5.77 -4.03
N GLY A 40 4.63 6.57 -3.49
CA GLY A 40 4.44 6.74 -2.04
C GLY A 40 4.00 5.43 -1.38
N LEU A 41 2.97 4.80 -1.95
CA LEU A 41 2.46 3.52 -1.46
C LEU A 41 3.50 2.40 -1.57
N LEU A 42 4.24 2.31 -2.68
CA LEU A 42 5.30 1.30 -2.85
C LEU A 42 6.48 1.44 -1.86
N ARG A 43 6.57 2.54 -1.11
CA ARG A 43 7.57 2.68 -0.03
C ARG A 43 7.13 2.05 1.29
N LEU A 44 5.84 1.79 1.48
CA LEU A 44 5.35 1.11 2.66
C LEU A 44 5.81 -0.35 2.64
N ARG A 45 6.45 -0.77 3.74
CA ARG A 45 6.79 -2.18 3.94
C ARG A 45 5.51 -3.01 3.96
N GLY A 46 5.49 -4.09 3.18
CA GLY A 46 4.36 -5.00 3.05
C GLY A 46 3.48 -4.75 1.84
N ILE A 47 3.61 -3.59 1.17
CA ILE A 47 3.05 -3.38 -0.16
C ILE A 47 3.90 -4.12 -1.19
N LYS A 48 3.27 -4.99 -1.98
CA LYS A 48 3.92 -5.79 -3.04
C LYS A 48 3.75 -5.15 -4.42
N ASP A 49 2.56 -4.62 -4.70
CA ASP A 49 2.27 -3.93 -5.95
C ASP A 49 1.14 -2.91 -5.80
N VAL A 50 1.15 -1.91 -6.66
CA VAL A 50 0.14 -0.85 -6.72
C VAL A 50 -0.14 -0.50 -8.17
N LYS A 51 -1.40 -0.63 -8.57
CA LYS A 51 -1.87 -0.32 -9.93
C LYS A 51 -2.96 0.75 -9.87
N ALA A 52 -2.81 1.80 -10.66
CA ALA A 52 -3.91 2.71 -10.94
C ALA A 52 -4.93 1.99 -11.83
N SER A 53 -6.17 1.84 -11.36
CA SER A 53 -7.24 1.18 -12.09
C SER A 53 -8.10 2.15 -12.91
N ASP A 54 -8.19 3.40 -12.47
CA ASP A 54 -9.03 4.44 -13.09
C ASP A 54 -8.51 5.82 -12.67
N ILE A 55 -8.48 6.79 -13.59
CA ILE A 55 -7.97 8.15 -13.36
C ILE A 55 -9.02 9.13 -13.91
N ASP A 56 -9.59 9.95 -13.03
CA ASP A 56 -10.58 10.98 -13.36
C ASP A 56 -10.05 12.34 -12.92
N PHE A 57 -9.42 13.07 -13.86
CA PHE A 57 -8.86 14.40 -13.60
C PHE A 57 -9.95 15.47 -13.39
N GLU A 58 -11.15 15.30 -13.94
CA GLU A 58 -12.25 16.26 -13.73
C GLU A 58 -12.75 16.20 -12.29
N LYS A 59 -12.84 14.99 -11.73
CA LYS A 59 -13.22 14.78 -10.32
C LYS A 59 -12.04 14.85 -9.35
N ASN A 60 -10.81 14.97 -9.86
CA ASN A 60 -9.57 14.92 -9.09
C ASN A 60 -9.44 13.63 -8.27
N ILE A 61 -9.84 12.48 -8.84
CA ILE A 61 -9.83 11.18 -8.17
C ILE A 61 -9.06 10.17 -9.01
N THR A 62 -8.18 9.42 -8.35
CA THR A 62 -7.56 8.23 -8.92
C THR A 62 -7.90 7.01 -8.07
N LYS A 63 -8.32 5.93 -8.71
CA LYS A 63 -8.57 4.65 -8.07
C LYS A 63 -7.34 3.75 -8.19
N PHE A 64 -6.98 3.09 -7.11
CA PHE A 64 -5.86 2.17 -7.02
C PHE A 64 -6.31 0.81 -6.52
N ILE A 65 -5.67 -0.22 -7.05
CA ILE A 65 -5.68 -1.58 -6.52
C ILE A 65 -4.29 -1.82 -5.95
N THR A 66 -4.25 -2.18 -4.68
CA THR A 66 -3.01 -2.31 -3.91
C THR A 66 -2.90 -3.71 -3.35
N LEU A 67 -1.86 -4.45 -3.75
CA LEU A 67 -1.53 -5.77 -3.24
C LEU A 67 -0.59 -5.62 -2.05
N SER A 68 -0.94 -6.22 -0.91
CA SER A 68 -0.09 -6.26 0.28
C SER A 68 -0.03 -7.65 0.90
N ASP A 69 0.93 -7.84 1.81
CA ASP A 69 0.84 -8.89 2.82
C ASP A 69 -0.30 -8.65 3.83
N ASP A 70 -0.62 -9.66 4.64
CA ASP A 70 -1.71 -9.63 5.62
C ASP A 70 -1.46 -8.69 6.82
N GLY A 71 -0.20 -8.32 7.06
CA GLY A 71 0.25 -7.55 8.22
C GLY A 71 0.04 -6.04 8.12
N LEU A 72 -0.29 -5.51 6.94
CA LEU A 72 -0.44 -4.07 6.75
C LEU A 72 -1.81 -3.55 7.23
N ARG A 73 -1.81 -2.52 8.08
CA ARG A 73 -3.06 -1.94 8.58
C ARG A 73 -3.63 -0.95 7.57
N PRO A 74 -4.97 -0.88 7.41
CA PRO A 74 -5.64 0.12 6.56
C PRO A 74 -5.16 1.56 6.83
N ASP A 75 -4.96 1.93 8.09
CA ASP A 75 -4.56 3.29 8.47
C ASP A 75 -3.15 3.64 7.99
N ASP A 76 -2.24 2.67 7.91
CA ASP A 76 -0.87 2.89 7.44
C ASP A 76 -0.86 3.23 5.94
N ILE A 77 -1.75 2.58 5.16
CA ILE A 77 -1.98 2.89 3.73
C ILE A 77 -2.50 4.33 3.58
N LEU A 78 -3.50 4.69 4.39
CA LEU A 78 -4.13 6.01 4.32
C LEU A 78 -3.17 7.14 4.74
N GLU A 79 -2.36 6.93 5.78
CA GLU A 79 -1.36 7.92 6.20
C GLU A 79 -0.25 8.05 5.14
N SER A 80 0.19 6.97 4.49
CA SER A 80 1.16 7.05 3.37
C SER A 80 0.65 7.91 2.21
N VAL A 81 -0.63 7.81 1.84
CA VAL A 81 -1.23 8.69 0.81
C VAL A 81 -1.15 10.15 1.25
N LYS A 82 -1.54 10.44 2.49
CA LYS A 82 -1.54 11.79 3.05
C LYS A 82 -0.13 12.35 3.17
N GLU A 83 0.85 11.57 3.61
CA GLU A 83 2.27 11.93 3.66
C GLU A 83 2.84 12.21 2.28
N THR A 84 2.49 11.38 1.29
CA THR A 84 2.87 11.61 -0.11
C THR A 84 2.33 12.95 -0.58
N GLY A 85 1.09 13.29 -0.25
CA GLY A 85 0.48 14.58 -0.52
C GLY A 85 1.29 15.73 0.09
N LYS A 86 1.63 15.64 1.39
CA LYS A 86 2.48 16.64 2.07
C LYS A 86 3.82 16.84 1.35
N ILE A 87 4.47 15.75 0.93
CA ILE A 87 5.78 15.79 0.25
C ILE A 87 5.69 16.52 -1.10
N VAL A 88 4.63 16.30 -1.87
CA VAL A 88 4.47 16.88 -3.22
C VAL A 88 3.60 18.15 -3.23
N GLY A 89 3.24 18.69 -2.06
CA GLY A 89 2.43 19.90 -1.94
C GLY A 89 1.00 19.74 -2.44
N LYS A 90 0.40 18.54 -2.31
CA LYS A 90 -0.96 18.23 -2.75
C LYS A 90 -1.85 17.79 -1.58
N PRO A 91 -3.14 18.17 -1.57
CA PRO A 91 -4.08 17.83 -0.50
C PRO A 91 -4.65 16.41 -0.68
N TYR A 92 -3.79 15.39 -0.79
CA TYR A 92 -4.25 14.03 -1.01
C TYR A 92 -5.04 13.48 0.18
N ARG A 93 -6.15 12.80 -0.14
CA ARG A 93 -6.96 12.06 0.82
C ARG A 93 -7.25 10.67 0.28
N GLY A 94 -6.88 9.63 1.02
CA GLY A 94 -7.24 8.26 0.70
C GLY A 94 -8.59 7.85 1.29
N LYS A 95 -9.28 6.92 0.64
CA LYS A 95 -10.43 6.20 1.17
C LYS A 95 -10.39 4.75 0.67
N ILE A 96 -10.34 3.80 1.60
CA ILE A 96 -10.46 2.38 1.25
C ILE A 96 -11.93 2.09 0.95
N THR A 97 -12.21 1.58 -0.24
CA THR A 97 -13.54 1.24 -0.73
C THR A 97 -13.83 -0.25 -0.67
N GLY A 98 -12.81 -1.08 -0.51
CA GLY A 98 -12.95 -2.52 -0.31
C GLY A 98 -11.63 -3.19 0.06
N VAL A 99 -11.73 -4.38 0.64
CA VAL A 99 -10.60 -5.27 0.95
C VAL A 99 -10.98 -6.68 0.53
N LYS A 100 -10.04 -7.42 -0.09
CA LYS A 100 -10.24 -8.80 -0.50
C LYS A 100 -8.99 -9.64 -0.19
N ASP A 101 -9.16 -10.74 0.52
CA ASP A 101 -8.08 -11.72 0.73
C ASP A 101 -7.82 -12.52 -0.56
N ILE A 102 -6.54 -12.73 -0.88
CA ILE A 102 -6.04 -13.62 -1.93
C ILE A 102 -5.35 -14.81 -1.25
N LYS A 103 -5.80 -16.02 -1.61
CA LYS A 103 -5.16 -17.28 -1.22
C LYS A 103 -4.31 -17.82 -2.35
#